data_AF-A0A950Y4Y5-F1
#
_entry.id   AF-A0A950Y4Y5-F1
#
_cell.length_a   1.000
_cell.length_b   1.000
_cell.length_c   1.000
_cell.angle_alpha   90.00
_cell.angle_beta   90.00
_cell.angle_gamma   90.00
#
_symmetry.space_group_name_H-M   'P 1'
#
loop_
_entity.id
_entity.type
_entity.pdbx_description
1 polymer ?
#
loop_
_entity_poly.entity_id
_entity_poly.type
_entity_poly.pdbx_seq_one_letter_code
_entity_poly.pdbx_strand_id
1 'polypeptide(L)'
;IDPERADPVELKVALEELLGEQYEAREQEFGPELMRDIERFLLLQIIDQRWREHLYDMDYLREGIHLRGFAQIEPLVAYKNEAFDLFRDLMNSIWDDFARLIFHVEVTPVPPNGGPPEPPPRRPSSASSSPTGGGRVTYSGGGAPQGAMAIAAAAGGAGAVPGEAGALPEEPAPVHIEQRRVDPGEQIGRNDPCWCGSGKKFKKCHGA
;
A
#
# COMPACT_ATOMS: atom_id res chain seq x y z
N ILE A 1 -27.91 -22.22 9.72
CA ILE A 1 -27.26 -23.40 9.10
C ILE A 1 -26.51 -24.11 10.21
N ASP A 2 -26.68 -25.43 10.35
CA ASP A 2 -26.00 -26.21 11.38
C ASP A 2 -24.53 -26.40 10.96
N PRO A 3 -23.54 -25.77 11.63
CA PRO A 3 -22.17 -25.70 11.17
C PRO A 3 -21.45 -27.06 11.17
N GLU A 4 -21.99 -28.07 11.85
CA GLU A 4 -21.37 -29.40 11.97
C GLU A 4 -21.86 -30.40 10.90
N ARG A 5 -22.83 -30.02 10.06
CA ARG A 5 -23.45 -30.92 9.06
C ARG A 5 -23.61 -30.33 7.67
N ALA A 6 -23.28 -29.07 7.47
CA ALA A 6 -23.53 -28.40 6.21
C ALA A 6 -22.45 -28.74 5.17
N ASP A 7 -22.88 -29.04 3.94
CA ASP A 7 -22.02 -29.25 2.80
C ASP A 7 -21.24 -27.96 2.48
N PRO A 8 -19.91 -27.99 2.24
CA PRO A 8 -19.15 -26.79 1.90
C PRO A 8 -19.72 -25.98 0.73
N VAL A 9 -20.36 -26.65 -0.23
CA VAL A 9 -21.00 -25.98 -1.37
C VAL A 9 -22.25 -25.22 -0.90
N GLU A 10 -23.11 -25.85 -0.11
CA GLU A 10 -24.30 -25.22 0.45
C GLU A 10 -23.95 -24.02 1.36
N LEU A 11 -22.89 -24.15 2.17
CA LEU A 11 -22.39 -23.06 3.00
C LEU A 11 -21.93 -21.88 2.15
N LYS A 12 -21.19 -22.15 1.07
CA LYS A 12 -20.70 -21.10 0.17
C LYS A 12 -21.86 -20.34 -0.46
N VAL A 13 -22.86 -21.04 -0.99
CA VAL A 13 -24.04 -20.42 -1.61
C VAL A 13 -24.79 -19.56 -0.60
N ALA A 14 -25.04 -20.08 0.60
CA ALA A 14 -25.73 -19.32 1.63
C ALA A 14 -24.94 -18.08 2.11
N LEU A 15 -23.62 -18.16 2.16
CA LEU A 15 -22.75 -17.01 2.45
C LEU A 15 -22.80 -15.97 1.34
N GLU A 16 -22.77 -16.38 0.08
CA GLU A 16 -22.87 -15.47 -1.07
C GLU A 16 -24.23 -14.73 -1.06
N GLU A 17 -25.32 -15.41 -0.74
CA GLU A 17 -26.64 -14.80 -0.56
C GLU A 17 -26.65 -13.76 0.58
N LEU A 18 -26.15 -14.14 1.77
CA LEU A 18 -26.08 -13.24 2.94
C LEU A 18 -25.19 -12.01 2.68
N LEU A 19 -24.07 -12.19 1.98
CA LEU A 19 -23.19 -11.09 1.60
C LEU A 19 -23.86 -10.16 0.58
N GLY A 20 -24.62 -10.72 -0.36
CA GLY A 20 -25.41 -9.94 -1.32
C GLY A 20 -26.44 -9.05 -0.63
N GLU A 21 -27.21 -9.61 0.32
CA GLU A 21 -28.20 -8.86 1.09
C GLU A 21 -27.56 -7.69 1.88
N GLN A 22 -26.41 -7.94 2.52
CA GLN A 22 -25.70 -6.89 3.27
C GLN A 22 -25.13 -5.81 2.36
N TYR A 23 -24.67 -6.20 1.17
CA TYR A 23 -24.18 -5.26 0.17
C TYR A 23 -25.31 -4.34 -0.33
N GLU A 24 -26.46 -4.92 -0.65
CA GLU A 24 -27.64 -4.15 -1.10
C GLU A 24 -28.13 -3.19 -0.02
N ALA A 25 -28.16 -3.62 1.25
CA ALA A 25 -28.52 -2.76 2.38
C ALA A 25 -27.57 -1.55 2.50
N ARG A 26 -26.26 -1.77 2.31
CA ARG A 26 -25.25 -0.71 2.27
C ARG A 26 -25.41 0.22 1.07
N GLU A 27 -25.67 -0.32 -0.12
CA GLU A 27 -25.88 0.49 -1.32
C GLU A 27 -27.11 1.40 -1.17
N GLN A 28 -28.15 0.94 -0.47
CA GLN A 28 -29.32 1.76 -0.13
C GLN A 28 -29.00 2.87 0.89
N GLU A 29 -28.10 2.62 1.84
CA GLU A 29 -27.68 3.61 2.84
C GLU A 29 -26.85 4.75 2.23
N PHE A 30 -25.85 4.41 1.41
CA PHE A 30 -24.97 5.40 0.79
C PHE A 30 -25.51 6.00 -0.51
N GLY A 31 -26.39 5.28 -1.19
CA GLY A 31 -26.82 5.57 -2.55
C GLY A 31 -25.86 4.99 -3.61
N PRO A 32 -26.37 4.69 -4.81
CA PRO A 32 -25.64 3.93 -5.83
C PRO A 32 -24.38 4.67 -6.33
N GLU A 33 -24.45 5.97 -6.59
CA GLU A 33 -23.30 6.74 -7.11
C GLU A 33 -22.12 6.77 -6.14
N LEU A 34 -22.40 7.11 -4.87
CA LEU A 34 -21.37 7.17 -3.83
C LEU A 34 -20.78 5.79 -3.56
N MET A 35 -21.58 4.73 -3.59
CA MET A 35 -21.10 3.36 -3.44
C MET A 35 -20.10 2.99 -4.55
N ARG A 36 -20.36 3.33 -5.81
CA ARG A 36 -19.41 3.08 -6.92
C ARG A 36 -18.13 3.89 -6.77
N ASP A 37 -18.20 5.09 -6.24
CA ASP A 37 -17.01 5.90 -5.98
C ASP A 37 -16.18 5.33 -4.83
N ILE A 38 -16.83 4.82 -3.78
CA ILE A 38 -16.16 4.09 -2.69
C ILE A 38 -15.50 2.82 -3.21
N GLU A 39 -16.20 2.01 -4.01
CA GLU A 39 -15.64 0.79 -4.62
C GLU A 39 -14.36 1.11 -5.41
N ARG A 40 -14.41 2.11 -6.30
CA ARG A 40 -13.26 2.52 -7.10
C ARG A 40 -12.12 3.05 -6.25
N PHE A 41 -12.44 3.89 -5.27
CA PHE A 41 -11.46 4.49 -4.38
C PHE A 41 -10.72 3.41 -3.57
N LEU A 42 -11.46 2.51 -2.93
CA LEU A 42 -10.88 1.41 -2.16
C LEU A 42 -10.04 0.50 -3.05
N LEU A 43 -10.57 0.07 -4.20
CA LEU A 43 -9.83 -0.83 -5.09
C LEU A 43 -8.51 -0.20 -5.57
N LEU A 44 -8.54 1.07 -5.99
CA LEU A 44 -7.34 1.77 -6.44
C LEU A 44 -6.33 1.97 -5.30
N GLN A 45 -6.79 2.32 -4.10
CA GLN A 45 -5.92 2.50 -2.95
C GLN A 45 -5.24 1.19 -2.53
N ILE A 46 -6.01 0.09 -2.49
CA ILE A 46 -5.49 -1.24 -2.14
C ILE A 46 -4.48 -1.70 -3.19
N ILE A 47 -4.80 -1.57 -4.48
CA ILE A 47 -3.90 -1.94 -5.57
C ILE A 47 -2.60 -1.15 -5.48
N ASP A 48 -2.64 0.17 -5.28
CA ASP A 48 -1.42 0.99 -5.22
C ASP A 48 -0.52 0.60 -4.03
N GLN A 49 -1.11 0.36 -2.86
CA GLN A 49 -0.36 -0.08 -1.69
C GLN A 49 0.27 -1.46 -1.91
N ARG A 50 -0.54 -2.43 -2.33
CA ARG A 50 -0.12 -3.83 -2.49
C ARG A 50 0.85 -4.02 -3.65
N TRP A 51 0.67 -3.29 -4.75
CA TRP A 51 1.59 -3.32 -5.88
C TRP A 51 2.97 -2.79 -5.50
N ARG A 52 3.04 -1.72 -4.70
CA ARG A 52 4.31 -1.17 -4.22
C ARG A 52 5.06 -2.15 -3.34
N GLU A 53 4.36 -2.80 -2.40
CA GLU A 53 4.90 -3.90 -1.60
C GLU A 53 5.43 -5.03 -2.50
N HIS A 54 4.64 -5.46 -3.48
CA HIS A 54 5.05 -6.49 -4.44
C HIS A 54 6.30 -6.11 -5.25
N LEU A 55 6.44 -4.85 -5.67
CA LEU A 55 7.65 -4.41 -6.37
C LEU A 55 8.90 -4.55 -5.50
N TYR A 56 8.81 -4.28 -4.19
CA TYR A 56 9.91 -4.52 -3.26
C TYR A 56 10.25 -6.01 -3.14
N ASP A 57 9.22 -6.88 -3.04
CA ASP A 57 9.41 -8.33 -3.00
C ASP A 57 10.07 -8.86 -4.28
N MET A 58 9.69 -8.30 -5.44
CA MET A 58 10.25 -8.65 -6.74
C MET A 58 11.71 -8.22 -6.90
N ASP A 59 12.08 -7.04 -6.37
CA ASP A 59 13.48 -6.61 -6.33
C ASP A 59 14.32 -7.53 -5.43
N TYR A 60 13.80 -7.88 -4.25
CA TYR A 60 14.45 -8.84 -3.34
C TYR A 60 14.63 -10.22 -3.98
N LEU A 61 13.58 -10.72 -4.64
CA LEU A 61 13.62 -11.99 -5.38
C LEU A 61 14.70 -11.97 -6.48
N ARG A 62 14.81 -10.86 -7.23
CA ARG A 62 15.81 -10.70 -8.29
C ARG A 62 17.24 -10.74 -7.75
N GLU A 63 17.49 -10.12 -6.60
CA GLU A 63 18.81 -10.14 -5.96
C GLU A 63 19.17 -11.55 -5.47
N GLY A 64 18.21 -12.29 -4.89
CA GLY A 64 18.41 -13.63 -4.35
C GLY A 64 18.48 -14.77 -5.38
N ILE A 65 17.96 -14.59 -6.59
CA ILE A 65 17.82 -15.67 -7.57
C ILE A 65 19.16 -16.29 -8.02
N HIS A 66 20.24 -15.52 -7.96
CA HIS A 66 21.58 -15.96 -8.38
C HIS A 66 22.11 -17.09 -7.48
N LEU A 67 21.67 -17.15 -6.22
CA LEU A 67 22.02 -18.24 -5.30
C LEU A 67 21.35 -19.58 -5.68
N ARG A 68 20.27 -19.57 -6.48
CA ARG A 68 19.61 -20.79 -6.95
C ARG A 68 20.28 -21.41 -8.18
N GLY A 69 21.13 -20.64 -8.89
CA GLY A 69 21.98 -21.17 -9.95
C GLY A 69 22.94 -22.27 -9.47
N PHE A 70 23.27 -22.30 -8.18
CA PHE A 70 24.07 -23.37 -7.57
C PHE A 70 23.35 -24.73 -7.52
N ALA A 71 22.01 -24.74 -7.61
CA ALA A 71 21.20 -25.96 -7.60
C ALA A 71 20.93 -26.55 -9.00
N GLN A 72 21.64 -26.07 -10.04
CA GLN A 72 21.46 -26.49 -11.46
C GLN A 72 20.06 -26.19 -12.03
N ILE A 73 19.25 -25.41 -11.32
CA ILE A 73 17.97 -24.88 -11.81
C ILE A 73 18.29 -23.60 -12.58
N GLU A 74 17.72 -23.46 -13.78
CA GLU A 74 17.84 -22.23 -14.56
C GLU A 74 17.29 -21.04 -13.76
N PRO A 75 18.10 -20.01 -13.44
CA PRO A 75 17.67 -18.90 -12.58
C PRO A 75 16.43 -18.19 -13.11
N LEU A 76 16.29 -18.08 -14.44
CA LEU A 76 15.15 -17.45 -15.08
C LEU A 76 13.84 -18.23 -14.84
N VAL A 77 13.90 -19.56 -14.85
CA VAL A 77 12.74 -20.42 -14.62
C VAL A 77 12.32 -20.33 -13.15
N ALA A 78 13.29 -20.39 -12.23
CA ALA A 78 13.05 -20.21 -10.80
C ALA A 78 12.40 -18.84 -10.51
N TYR A 79 12.92 -17.77 -11.12
CA TYR A 79 12.37 -16.42 -10.97
C TYR A 79 10.92 -16.34 -11.42
N LYS A 80 10.60 -16.86 -12.62
CA LYS A 80 9.24 -16.81 -13.15
C LYS A 80 8.24 -17.55 -12.28
N ASN A 81 8.60 -18.72 -11.77
CA ASN A 81 7.70 -19.52 -10.94
C ASN A 81 7.43 -18.81 -9.61
N GLU A 82 8.49 -18.37 -8.92
CA GLU A 82 8.37 -17.70 -7.63
C GLU A 82 7.69 -16.33 -7.75
N ALA A 83 8.02 -15.56 -8.79
CA ALA A 83 7.35 -14.30 -9.10
C ALA A 83 5.85 -14.48 -9.33
N PHE A 84 5.47 -15.58 -9.99
CA PHE A 84 4.07 -15.87 -10.27
C PHE A 84 3.31 -16.30 -9.01
N ASP A 85 3.95 -17.04 -8.11
CA ASP A 85 3.37 -17.37 -6.81
C ASP A 85 3.19 -16.11 -5.96
N LEU A 86 4.19 -15.22 -5.90
CA LEU A 86 4.07 -13.90 -5.25
C LEU A 86 2.94 -13.05 -5.86
N PHE A 87 2.78 -13.09 -7.19
CA PHE A 87 1.70 -12.38 -7.87
C PHE A 87 0.31 -12.95 -7.53
N ARG A 88 0.17 -14.28 -7.39
CA ARG A 88 -1.09 -14.90 -6.94
C ARG A 88 -1.43 -14.47 -5.53
N ASP A 89 -0.45 -14.48 -4.63
CA ASP A 89 -0.62 -14.05 -3.24
C ASP A 89 -1.00 -12.56 -3.17
N LEU A 90 -0.37 -11.72 -3.98
CA LEU A 90 -0.75 -10.33 -4.18
C LEU A 90 -2.22 -10.21 -4.58
N MET A 91 -2.65 -10.90 -5.65
CA MET A 91 -4.04 -10.82 -6.13
C MET A 91 -5.04 -11.27 -5.06
N ASN A 92 -4.76 -12.37 -4.34
CA ASN A 92 -5.61 -12.84 -3.25
C ASN A 92 -5.69 -11.82 -2.12
N SER A 93 -4.57 -11.20 -1.74
CA SER A 93 -4.55 -10.17 -0.68
C SER A 93 -5.35 -8.92 -1.06
N ILE A 94 -5.33 -8.52 -2.33
CA ILE A 94 -6.12 -7.38 -2.82
C ILE A 94 -7.62 -7.67 -2.67
N TRP A 95 -8.06 -8.87 -3.08
CA TRP A 95 -9.47 -9.26 -2.95
C TRP A 95 -9.91 -9.42 -1.50
N ASP A 96 -9.06 -9.99 -0.65
CA ASP A 96 -9.33 -10.13 0.78
C ASP A 96 -9.46 -8.77 1.48
N ASP A 97 -8.55 -7.83 1.21
CA ASP A 97 -8.59 -6.49 1.77
C ASP A 97 -9.82 -5.72 1.27
N PHE A 98 -10.13 -5.83 -0.03
CA PHE A 98 -11.29 -5.17 -0.60
C PHE A 98 -12.58 -5.68 0.03
N ALA A 99 -12.75 -7.01 0.12
CA ALA A 99 -13.91 -7.62 0.76
C ALA A 99 -14.01 -7.21 2.25
N ARG A 100 -12.90 -7.15 2.98
CA ARG A 100 -12.93 -6.69 4.38
C ARG A 100 -13.35 -5.23 4.49
N LEU A 101 -12.77 -4.36 3.67
CA LEU A 101 -12.98 -2.91 3.78
C LEU A 101 -14.37 -2.48 3.31
N ILE A 102 -14.90 -3.06 2.22
CA ILE A 102 -16.19 -2.66 1.66
C ILE A 102 -17.35 -2.88 2.66
N PHE A 103 -17.27 -3.94 3.47
CA PHE A 103 -18.27 -4.24 4.50
C PHE A 103 -18.04 -3.51 5.83
N HIS A 104 -16.86 -2.90 6.06
CA HIS A 104 -16.53 -2.18 7.30
C HIS A 104 -16.39 -0.66 7.13
N VAL A 105 -16.47 -0.14 5.90
CA VAL A 105 -16.36 1.31 5.64
C VAL A 105 -17.44 2.07 6.41
N GLU A 106 -17.05 3.11 7.14
CA GLU A 106 -17.96 4.07 7.75
C GLU A 106 -17.75 5.42 7.06
N VAL A 107 -18.76 5.92 6.37
CA VAL A 107 -18.68 7.23 5.72
C VAL A 107 -19.27 8.26 6.68
N THR A 108 -18.42 9.15 7.20
CA THR A 108 -18.91 10.35 7.88
C THR A 108 -19.12 11.43 6.82
N PRO A 109 -20.37 11.79 6.46
CA PRO A 109 -20.57 12.88 5.52
C PRO A 109 -20.01 14.17 6.14
N VAL A 110 -19.05 14.79 5.48
CA VAL A 110 -18.55 16.10 5.88
C VAL A 110 -19.70 17.09 5.70
N PRO A 111 -20.19 17.73 6.77
CA PRO A 111 -21.31 18.65 6.65
C PRO A 111 -20.90 19.82 5.73
N PRO A 112 -21.80 20.30 4.86
CA PRO A 112 -21.50 21.33 3.85
C PRO A 112 -20.97 22.65 4.42
N ASN A 113 -21.00 22.83 5.74
CA ASN A 113 -20.51 24.02 6.43
C ASN A 113 -19.00 24.05 6.72
N GLY A 114 -18.21 23.03 6.33
CA GLY A 114 -16.75 23.02 6.57
C GLY A 114 -16.37 23.11 8.07
N GLY A 115 -17.35 22.85 8.95
CA GLY A 115 -17.13 22.80 10.38
C GLY A 115 -16.37 21.52 10.76
N PRO A 116 -15.64 21.53 11.89
CA PRO A 116 -15.02 20.32 12.40
C PRO A 116 -16.07 19.19 12.53
N PRO A 117 -15.73 17.93 12.18
CA PRO A 117 -16.64 16.82 12.34
C PRO A 117 -17.13 16.76 13.79
N GLU A 118 -18.44 16.61 13.97
CA GLU A 118 -19.05 16.52 15.30
C GLU A 118 -18.44 15.30 16.04
N PRO A 119 -17.93 15.49 17.27
CA PRO A 119 -17.32 14.38 17.99
C PRO A 119 -18.36 13.26 18.19
N PRO A 120 -17.96 11.98 18.06
CA PRO A 120 -18.88 10.86 18.20
C PRO A 120 -19.61 10.94 19.55
N PRO A 121 -20.89 10.51 19.61
CA PRO A 121 -21.65 10.56 20.85
C PRO A 121 -20.91 9.74 21.91
N ARG A 122 -20.41 10.42 22.94
CA ARG A 122 -19.81 9.77 24.10
C ARG A 122 -20.88 8.90 24.73
N ARG A 123 -20.78 7.58 24.52
CA ARG A 123 -21.57 6.61 25.29
C ARG A 123 -21.34 6.93 26.76
N PRO A 124 -22.40 7.07 27.58
CA PRO A 124 -22.23 7.27 29.01
C PRO A 124 -21.51 6.05 29.57
N SER A 125 -20.22 6.20 29.84
CA SER A 125 -19.47 5.23 30.63
C SER A 125 -20.17 5.19 31.98
N SER A 126 -20.86 4.10 32.30
CA SER A 126 -21.39 3.92 33.64
C SER A 126 -20.20 4.03 34.58
N ALA A 127 -20.16 5.07 35.39
CA ALA A 127 -19.17 5.23 36.44
C ALA A 127 -19.37 4.08 37.42
N SER A 128 -18.68 2.97 37.19
CA SER A 128 -18.46 1.96 38.22
C SER A 128 -17.52 2.61 39.23
N SER A 129 -18.13 3.23 40.24
CA SER A 129 -17.44 3.70 41.43
C SER A 129 -16.98 2.48 42.21
N SER A 130 -15.78 1.99 41.90
CA SER A 130 -15.07 1.07 42.78
C SER A 130 -14.44 1.90 43.90
N PRO A 131 -14.82 1.68 45.19
CA PRO A 131 -14.34 2.50 46.30
C PRO A 131 -12.99 2.04 46.87
N THR A 132 -12.19 1.30 46.11
CA THR A 132 -10.86 0.84 46.55
C THR A 132 -9.74 1.58 45.81
N GLY A 133 -9.41 2.75 46.34
CA GLY A 133 -8.03 3.20 46.57
C GLY A 133 -7.00 3.01 45.46
N GLY A 134 -7.05 3.86 44.44
CA GLY A 134 -5.92 4.14 43.54
C GLY A 134 -5.50 5.60 43.70
N GLY A 135 -4.77 5.91 44.77
CA GLY A 135 -4.28 7.26 45.03
C GLY A 135 -3.43 7.78 43.87
N ARG A 136 -3.80 8.93 43.32
CA ARG A 136 -2.98 9.66 42.35
C ARG A 136 -1.72 10.16 43.05
N VAL A 137 -0.61 9.47 42.83
CA VAL A 137 0.71 9.90 43.31
C VAL A 137 1.18 11.03 42.38
N THR A 138 1.14 12.26 42.87
CA THR A 138 1.77 13.41 42.22
C THR A 138 3.22 13.50 42.68
N TYR A 139 4.15 13.15 41.80
CA TYR A 139 5.58 13.39 42.01
C TYR A 139 5.87 14.88 41.80
N SER A 140 6.23 15.57 42.87
CA SER A 140 6.85 16.90 42.80
C SER A 140 8.35 16.71 42.95
N GLY A 141 9.05 16.68 41.82
CA GLY A 141 10.49 16.54 41.80
C GLY A 141 11.07 16.97 40.46
N GLY A 142 11.89 18.02 40.50
CA GLY A 142 12.82 18.39 39.43
C GLY A 142 12.28 19.40 38.43
N GLY A 143 12.74 20.64 38.57
CA GLY A 143 12.54 21.71 37.60
C GLY A 143 13.02 21.33 36.21
N ALA A 144 12.39 21.96 35.21
CA ALA A 144 12.74 21.82 33.80
C ALA A 144 14.23 22.12 33.56
N PRO A 145 14.94 21.34 32.73
CA PRO A 145 16.27 21.72 32.31
C PRO A 145 16.17 22.90 31.34
N GLN A 146 16.57 24.07 31.82
CA GLN A 146 17.13 25.14 30.98
C GLN A 146 18.41 24.59 30.35
N GLY A 147 18.28 23.94 29.19
CA GLY A 147 19.39 23.32 28.47
C GLY A 147 19.32 23.47 26.95
N ALA A 148 18.37 24.27 26.43
CA ALA A 148 18.15 24.42 25.00
C ALA A 148 18.93 25.59 24.33
N MET A 149 19.85 26.26 25.03
CA MET A 149 20.64 27.37 24.46
C MET A 149 22.18 27.21 24.57
N ALA A 150 22.69 25.97 24.68
CA ALA A 150 24.14 25.74 24.75
C ALA A 150 24.73 24.94 23.56
N ILE A 151 23.95 24.60 22.53
CA ILE A 151 24.47 23.92 21.32
C ILE A 151 24.50 24.80 20.05
N ALA A 152 24.11 26.07 20.15
CA ALA A 152 24.15 27.02 19.03
C ALA A 152 25.45 27.86 18.93
N ALA A 153 26.42 27.66 19.84
CA ALA A 153 27.64 28.46 19.92
C ALA A 153 28.94 27.69 19.53
N ALA A 154 28.82 26.63 18.73
CA ALA A 154 29.98 25.88 18.20
C ALA A 154 30.03 25.87 16.65
N ALA A 155 29.26 26.74 15.98
CA ALA A 155 29.17 26.83 14.51
C ALA A 155 29.90 28.05 13.91
N GLY A 156 30.89 28.60 14.61
CA GLY A 156 31.66 29.76 14.14
C GLY A 156 33.14 29.64 14.48
N GLY A 157 33.90 28.91 13.66
CA GLY A 157 35.33 28.73 13.87
C GLY A 157 36.01 28.17 12.64
N ALA A 158 36.60 29.07 11.85
CA ALA A 158 37.33 28.78 10.62
C ALA A 158 38.53 27.83 10.83
N GLY A 159 38.78 26.97 9.85
CA GLY A 159 39.95 26.10 9.78
C GLY A 159 40.10 25.51 8.38
N ALA A 160 40.61 26.30 7.44
CA ALA A 160 40.97 25.85 6.11
C ALA A 160 42.25 25.00 6.17
N VAL A 161 42.20 23.79 5.59
CA VAL A 161 43.37 22.97 5.29
C VAL A 161 43.27 22.55 3.82
N PRO A 162 44.27 22.80 2.96
CA PRO A 162 44.24 22.37 1.58
C PRO A 162 44.88 20.98 1.45
N GLY A 163 44.21 20.04 0.77
CA GLY A 163 44.81 18.75 0.43
C GLY A 163 43.87 17.73 -0.20
N GLU A 164 44.12 17.45 -1.50
CA GLU A 164 43.76 16.25 -2.28
C GLU A 164 42.29 16.01 -2.66
N ALA A 165 41.98 16.34 -3.92
CA ALA A 165 40.76 15.98 -4.63
C ALA A 165 40.79 14.49 -5.01
N GLY A 166 40.12 13.66 -4.21
CA GLY A 166 39.66 12.34 -4.61
C GLY A 166 38.28 12.45 -5.26
N ALA A 167 38.17 12.10 -6.54
CA ALA A 167 36.91 12.07 -7.28
C ALA A 167 35.96 11.01 -6.68
N LEU A 168 34.78 11.46 -6.23
CA LEU A 168 33.66 10.59 -5.90
C LEU A 168 33.00 10.11 -7.20
N PRO A 169 32.54 8.85 -7.29
CA PRO A 169 31.85 8.35 -8.47
C PRO A 169 30.53 9.11 -8.67
N GLU A 170 30.33 9.58 -9.90
CA GLU A 170 29.16 10.30 -10.37
C GLU A 170 27.96 9.34 -10.46
N GLU A 171 26.91 9.58 -9.66
CA GLU A 171 25.63 8.87 -9.82
C GLU A 171 24.99 9.29 -11.16
N PRO A 172 24.58 8.34 -12.02
CA PRO A 172 23.95 8.70 -13.29
C PRO A 172 22.59 9.37 -13.04
N ALA A 173 22.42 10.57 -13.61
CA ALA A 173 21.19 11.34 -13.55
C ALA A 173 19.97 10.53 -14.05
N PRO A 174 18.78 10.72 -13.46
CA PRO A 174 17.58 10.00 -13.85
C PRO A 174 17.20 10.32 -15.30
N VAL A 175 17.23 9.29 -16.15
CA VAL A 175 16.73 9.36 -17.53
C VAL A 175 15.23 9.65 -17.50
N HIS A 176 14.84 10.83 -18.00
CA HIS A 176 13.43 11.20 -18.16
C HIS A 176 12.85 10.42 -19.35
N ILE A 177 12.04 9.40 -19.06
CA ILE A 177 11.40 8.56 -20.08
C ILE A 177 10.04 9.19 -20.42
N GLU A 178 9.98 9.93 -21.53
CA GLU A 178 8.70 10.39 -22.06
C GLU A 178 7.92 9.20 -22.64
N GLN A 179 6.81 8.86 -22.01
CA GLN A 179 5.90 7.83 -22.50
C GLN A 179 5.07 8.38 -23.66
N ARG A 180 5.37 7.93 -24.87
CA ARG A 180 4.53 8.22 -26.05
C ARG A 180 3.21 7.44 -25.92
N ARG A 181 2.09 8.16 -25.76
CA ARG A 181 0.75 7.57 -25.90
C ARG A 181 0.55 7.14 -27.37
N VAL A 182 0.21 5.88 -27.56
CA VAL A 182 -0.21 5.33 -28.86
C VAL A 182 -1.71 5.48 -28.95
N ASP A 183 -2.20 6.08 -30.03
CA ASP A 183 -3.64 6.25 -30.26
C ASP A 183 -4.34 4.88 -30.40
N PRO A 184 -5.58 4.72 -29.91
CA PRO A 184 -6.27 3.44 -29.85
C PRO A 184 -6.57 2.77 -31.21
N GLY A 185 -6.28 3.43 -32.33
CA GLY A 185 -6.39 2.90 -33.69
C GLY A 185 -5.06 2.53 -34.37
N GLU A 186 -3.91 2.79 -33.74
CA GLU A 186 -2.59 2.56 -34.35
C GLU A 186 -2.01 1.22 -33.88
N GLN A 187 -2.13 0.19 -34.72
CA GLN A 187 -1.62 -1.14 -34.41
C GLN A 187 -0.11 -1.18 -34.65
N ILE A 188 0.67 -1.28 -33.56
CA ILE A 188 2.14 -1.28 -33.62
C ILE A 188 2.64 -2.47 -34.45
N GLY A 189 3.32 -2.19 -35.55
CA GLY A 189 3.85 -3.20 -36.45
C GLY A 189 5.01 -3.97 -35.80
N ARG A 190 5.16 -5.25 -36.17
CA ARG A 190 6.20 -6.15 -35.64
C ARG A 190 7.64 -5.62 -35.74
N ASN A 191 7.91 -4.70 -36.67
CA ASN A 191 9.23 -4.09 -36.87
C ASN A 191 9.33 -2.63 -36.39
N ASP A 192 8.26 -2.03 -35.86
CA ASP A 192 8.22 -0.62 -35.45
C ASP A 192 9.00 -0.38 -34.13
N PRO A 193 9.40 0.87 -33.84
CA PRO A 193 10.04 1.21 -32.57
C PRO A 193 9.16 0.81 -31.39
N CYS A 194 9.73 0.13 -30.41
CA CYS A 194 8.97 -0.33 -29.26
C CYS A 194 8.53 0.86 -28.38
N TRP A 195 7.27 0.82 -27.93
CA TRP A 195 6.65 1.85 -27.09
C TRP A 195 7.33 2.08 -25.72
N CYS A 196 8.13 1.13 -25.23
CA CYS A 196 8.86 1.22 -23.95
C CYS A 196 10.08 2.18 -23.96
N GLY A 197 10.32 2.90 -25.07
CA GLY A 197 11.43 3.85 -25.17
C GLY A 197 12.82 3.21 -25.29
N SER A 198 12.92 1.88 -25.41
CA SER A 198 14.20 1.16 -25.45
C SER A 198 15.03 1.36 -26.73
N GLY A 199 14.50 2.07 -27.74
CA GLY A 199 15.10 2.23 -29.07
C GLY A 199 15.14 0.94 -29.92
N LYS A 200 14.67 -0.19 -29.39
CA LYS A 200 14.64 -1.49 -30.09
C LYS A 200 13.35 -1.67 -30.88
N LYS A 201 13.38 -2.50 -31.94
CA LYS A 201 12.18 -2.91 -32.69
C LYS A 201 11.23 -3.73 -31.80
N PHE A 202 9.91 -3.60 -31.98
CA PHE A 202 8.88 -4.24 -31.17
C PHE A 202 9.10 -5.75 -30.98
N LYS A 203 9.34 -6.51 -32.06
CA LYS A 203 9.65 -7.95 -31.99
C LYS A 203 10.88 -8.33 -31.17
N LYS A 204 11.81 -7.39 -30.93
CA LYS A 204 13.05 -7.61 -30.16
C LYS A 204 12.93 -7.10 -28.72
N CYS A 205 11.75 -6.65 -28.32
CA CYS A 205 11.51 -6.08 -27.01
C CYS A 205 10.24 -6.66 -26.37
N HIS A 206 9.05 -6.35 -26.92
CA HIS A 206 7.74 -6.71 -26.34
C HIS A 206 6.82 -7.46 -27.31
N GLY A 207 7.30 -7.81 -28.51
CA GLY A 207 6.55 -8.56 -29.53
C GLY A 207 6.94 -10.03 -29.62
N ALA A 208 7.30 -10.65 -28.49
CA ALA A 208 7.58 -12.08 -28.35
C ALA A 208 6.32 -12.83 -27.91
#